data_AF-A0A0R2F5V4-F1
#
_entry.id   AF-A0A0R2F5V4-F1
#
_cell.length_a   1.000
_cell.length_b   1.000
_cell.length_c   1.000
_cell.angle_alpha   90.00
_cell.angle_beta   90.00
_cell.angle_gamma   90.00
#
_symmetry.space_group_name_H-M   'P 1'
#
loop_
_entity.id
_entity.type
_entity.pdbx_description
1 polymer ?
#
loop_
_entity_poly.entity_id
_entity_poly.type
_entity_poly.pdbx_seq_one_letter_code
_entity_poly.pdbx_strand_id
1 'polypeptide(L)'
;MKLKNIVTLGVTALSLGAGLAATTETASAHSFFYWERPHWVTVRKTTYIAKIYNAYPRYKSYMVKKYKVYPGHHLKVHHAASYDWMVESGVFNSNSYYTYAVERGSGTSWFREGIH
;
A
#
# COMPACT_ATOMS: atom_id res chain seq x y z
N MET A 1 -25.93 -39.42 -56.68
CA MET A 1 -26.64 -39.55 -55.39
C MET A 1 -26.07 -40.72 -54.61
N LYS A 2 -25.42 -40.51 -53.46
CA LYS A 2 -25.12 -41.56 -52.47
C LYS A 2 -25.23 -40.97 -51.05
N LEU A 3 -26.17 -41.51 -50.27
CA LEU A 3 -26.45 -41.20 -48.85
C LEU A 3 -25.36 -41.84 -47.96
N LYS A 4 -24.78 -41.07 -47.02
CA LYS A 4 -25.06 -40.97 -45.57
C LYS A 4 -24.80 -42.22 -44.71
N ASN A 5 -23.89 -42.08 -43.71
CA ASN A 5 -24.02 -42.41 -42.27
C ASN A 5 -22.62 -42.73 -41.66
N ILE A 6 -22.04 -41.87 -40.81
CA ILE A 6 -22.13 -41.76 -39.32
C ILE A 6 -21.30 -42.83 -38.57
N VAL A 7 -20.44 -42.37 -37.64
CA VAL A 7 -20.10 -42.87 -36.26
C VAL A 7 -18.60 -42.58 -35.98
N THR A 8 -18.21 -41.45 -35.37
CA THR A 8 -18.07 -41.13 -33.92
C THR A 8 -16.84 -41.73 -33.23
N LEU A 9 -16.00 -40.86 -32.63
CA LEU A 9 -15.12 -41.00 -31.44
C LEU A 9 -13.88 -40.09 -31.70
N GLY A 10 -13.61 -38.98 -31.04
CA GLY A 10 -13.91 -38.57 -29.67
C GLY A 10 -12.58 -38.39 -28.93
N VAL A 11 -11.99 -37.19 -28.95
CA VAL A 11 -11.02 -36.74 -27.92
C VAL A 11 -11.23 -35.25 -27.67
N THR A 12 -11.80 -34.97 -26.51
CA THR A 12 -11.84 -33.69 -25.82
C THR A 12 -10.44 -33.15 -25.55
N ALA A 13 -10.14 -31.95 -26.03
CA ALA A 13 -9.04 -31.15 -25.49
C ALA A 13 -9.62 -29.90 -24.82
N LEU A 14 -9.78 -29.98 -23.50
CA LEU A 14 -9.90 -28.84 -22.61
C LEU A 14 -8.61 -28.00 -22.74
N SER A 15 -8.66 -26.84 -23.39
CA SER A 15 -7.64 -25.81 -23.24
C SER A 15 -8.15 -24.72 -22.29
N LEU A 16 -8.21 -25.08 -21.00
CA LEU A 16 -8.17 -24.10 -19.91
C LEU A 16 -6.74 -23.54 -19.84
N GLY A 17 -6.58 -22.24 -20.09
CA GLY A 17 -5.26 -21.64 -20.00
C GLY A 17 -5.18 -20.14 -20.24
N ALA A 18 -6.24 -19.37 -19.94
CA ALA A 18 -6.09 -17.93 -19.76
C ALA A 18 -5.86 -17.69 -18.27
N GLY A 19 -4.58 -17.61 -17.88
CA GLY A 19 -4.17 -17.29 -16.53
C GLY A 19 -4.75 -15.94 -16.12
N LEU A 20 -5.78 -15.95 -15.28
CA LEU A 20 -5.99 -14.86 -14.35
C LEU A 20 -4.76 -14.86 -13.44
N ALA A 21 -3.81 -13.98 -13.74
CA ALA A 21 -2.89 -13.47 -12.74
C ALA A 21 -3.71 -12.69 -11.72
N ALA A 22 -4.42 -13.41 -10.85
CA ALA A 22 -4.86 -12.87 -9.59
C ALA A 22 -3.56 -12.56 -8.84
N THR A 23 -3.10 -11.31 -8.93
CA THR A 23 -2.15 -10.80 -7.95
C THR A 23 -2.87 -10.92 -6.62
N THR A 24 -2.58 -12.01 -5.89
CA THR A 24 -2.91 -12.13 -4.49
C THR A 24 -2.17 -10.99 -3.82
N GLU A 25 -2.87 -9.89 -3.63
CA GLU A 25 -2.44 -8.86 -2.72
C GLU A 25 -2.51 -9.46 -1.33
N THR A 26 -1.44 -10.15 -0.97
CA THR A 26 -1.19 -10.53 0.40
C THR A 26 -1.07 -9.20 1.15
N ALA A 27 -2.15 -8.77 1.79
CA ALA A 27 -2.11 -7.73 2.78
C ALA A 27 -1.20 -8.27 3.90
N SER A 28 0.09 -7.94 3.81
CA SER A 28 1.09 -8.36 4.78
C SER A 28 0.66 -7.86 6.16
N ALA A 29 0.63 -8.80 7.10
CA ALA A 29 0.18 -8.61 8.46
C ALA A 29 0.78 -7.34 9.05
N HIS A 30 -0.08 -6.54 9.68
CA HIS A 30 0.25 -5.32 10.41
C HIS A 30 1.15 -5.63 11.63
N SER A 31 2.42 -5.99 11.37
CA SER A 31 3.43 -6.32 12.37
C SER A 31 4.29 -5.10 12.62
N PHE A 32 4.24 -4.56 13.84
CA PHE A 32 5.03 -3.37 14.22
C PHE A 32 6.52 -3.54 13.88
N PHE A 33 7.11 -4.70 14.22
CA PHE A 33 8.53 -4.98 13.96
C PHE A 33 8.90 -5.05 12.48
N TYR A 34 7.98 -5.51 11.64
CA TYR A 34 8.21 -5.51 10.18
C TYR A 34 8.31 -4.09 9.66
N TRP A 35 7.42 -3.22 10.13
CA TRP A 35 7.31 -1.84 9.72
C TRP A 35 8.24 -0.88 10.48
N GLU A 36 9.03 -1.34 11.46
CA GLU A 36 10.03 -0.50 12.13
C GLU A 36 11.10 0.00 11.14
N ARG A 37 11.34 -0.76 10.07
CA ARG A 37 12.23 -0.35 8.98
C ARG A 37 11.46 0.40 7.89
N PRO A 38 12.07 1.41 7.24
CA PRO A 38 11.46 2.11 6.11
C PRO A 38 11.22 1.23 4.88
N HIS A 39 9.96 1.20 4.42
CA HIS A 39 9.52 0.48 3.22
C HIS A 39 8.90 1.41 2.20
N TRP A 40 9.10 1.13 0.93
CA TRP A 40 8.37 1.81 -0.14
C TRP A 40 6.95 1.29 -0.22
N VAL A 41 5.99 2.19 -0.40
CA VAL A 41 4.58 1.88 -0.58
C VAL A 41 3.97 2.74 -1.67
N THR A 42 2.99 2.19 -2.38
CA THR A 42 2.21 2.89 -3.40
C THR A 42 0.82 3.21 -2.84
N VAL A 43 0.47 4.49 -2.82
CA VAL A 43 -0.81 4.98 -2.31
C VAL A 43 -1.95 4.46 -3.19
N ARG A 44 -2.96 3.84 -2.58
CA ARG A 44 -4.17 3.34 -3.28
C ARG A 44 -5.37 4.22 -3.08
N LYS A 45 -5.44 4.90 -1.93
CA LYS A 45 -6.56 5.73 -1.53
C LYS A 45 -6.02 7.09 -1.16
N THR A 46 -6.71 8.14 -1.59
CA THR A 46 -6.39 9.51 -1.18
C THR A 46 -6.20 9.56 0.33
N THR A 47 -5.01 9.97 0.74
CA THR A 47 -4.59 10.02 2.13
C THR A 47 -4.02 11.39 2.43
N TYR A 48 -3.81 11.67 3.72
CA TYR A 48 -3.25 12.92 4.15
C TYR A 48 -2.01 12.70 5.01
N ILE A 49 -0.98 13.46 4.73
CA ILE A 49 0.23 13.53 5.55
C ILE A 49 0.13 14.79 6.40
N ALA A 50 0.15 14.62 7.71
CA ALA A 50 0.25 15.69 8.68
C ALA A 50 1.73 16.07 8.86
N LYS A 51 2.04 17.35 8.75
CA LYS A 51 3.26 17.94 9.27
C LYS A 51 2.99 18.39 10.69
N ILE A 52 3.68 17.77 11.63
CA ILE A 52 3.50 17.93 13.07
C ILE A 52 4.72 18.68 13.60
N TYR A 53 4.51 19.80 14.30
CA TYR A 53 5.59 20.48 15.01
C TYR A 53 5.92 19.70 16.29
N ASN A 54 7.20 19.39 16.47
CA ASN A 54 7.71 18.65 17.61
C ASN A 54 7.92 19.61 18.79
N ALA A 55 7.04 19.52 19.80
CA ALA A 55 7.18 20.28 21.03
C ALA A 55 7.77 19.41 22.15
N TYR A 56 8.35 20.06 23.16
CA TYR A 56 8.74 19.39 24.40
C TYR A 56 7.88 19.90 25.57
N PRO A 57 7.21 19.02 26.33
CA PRO A 57 7.10 17.56 26.14
C PRO A 57 6.30 17.15 24.89
N ARG A 58 6.57 15.95 24.34
CA ARG A 58 6.06 15.47 23.03
C ARG A 58 4.54 15.46 22.90
N TYR A 59 3.79 15.30 24.00
CA TYR A 59 2.32 15.36 23.95
C TYR A 59 1.78 16.75 23.58
N LYS A 60 2.61 17.81 23.67
CA LYS A 60 2.25 19.17 23.25
C LYS A 60 2.49 19.41 21.75
N SER A 61 3.02 18.43 21.03
CA SER A 61 3.19 18.51 19.57
C SER A 61 1.84 18.68 18.90
N TYR A 62 1.78 19.46 17.82
CA TYR A 62 0.53 19.77 17.13
C TYR A 62 0.74 19.82 15.62
N MET A 63 -0.33 19.52 14.87
CA MET A 63 -0.32 19.59 13.42
C MET A 63 -0.24 21.06 12.97
N VAL A 64 0.75 21.38 12.12
CA VAL A 64 0.91 22.70 11.51
C VAL A 64 0.39 22.77 10.08
N LYS A 65 0.39 21.64 9.36
CA LYS A 65 -0.06 21.58 7.97
C LYS A 65 -0.47 20.18 7.58
N LYS A 66 -1.37 20.07 6.60
CA LYS A 66 -1.84 18.81 6.03
C LYS A 66 -1.60 18.80 4.53
N TYR A 67 -1.09 17.69 4.02
CA TYR A 67 -0.78 17.49 2.61
C TYR A 67 -1.64 16.35 2.08
N LYS A 68 -2.40 16.63 1.02
CA LYS A 68 -3.21 15.60 0.36
C LYS A 68 -2.34 14.83 -0.62
N VAL A 69 -2.36 13.50 -0.51
CA VAL A 69 -1.64 12.59 -1.39
C VAL A 69 -2.64 11.71 -2.11
N TYR A 70 -2.53 11.67 -3.43
CA TYR A 70 -3.46 10.95 -4.30
C TYR A 70 -2.95 9.52 -4.59
N PRO A 71 -3.85 8.61 -5.01
CA PRO A 71 -3.45 7.29 -5.48
C PRO A 71 -2.35 7.34 -6.55
N GLY A 72 -1.46 6.34 -6.55
CA GLY A 72 -0.30 6.23 -7.45
C GLY A 72 0.97 6.91 -6.95
N HIS A 73 0.91 7.72 -5.88
CA HIS A 73 2.13 8.27 -5.29
C HIS A 73 2.91 7.21 -4.53
N HIS A 74 4.24 7.26 -4.62
CA HIS A 74 5.12 6.40 -3.84
C HIS A 74 5.64 7.15 -2.61
N LEU A 75 5.51 6.52 -1.45
CA LEU A 75 5.98 7.05 -0.17
C LEU A 75 6.89 6.01 0.47
N LYS A 76 7.90 6.46 1.20
CA LYS A 76 8.66 5.60 2.10
C LYS A 76 8.10 5.75 3.50
N VAL A 77 7.65 4.66 4.11
CA VAL A 77 6.96 4.67 5.41
C VAL A 77 7.51 3.65 6.40
N HIS A 78 7.37 3.95 7.68
CA HIS A 78 7.69 3.05 8.79
C HIS A 78 6.86 3.39 10.03
N HIS A 79 6.84 2.47 10.99
CA HIS A 79 6.32 2.66 12.33
C HIS A 79 7.36 3.33 13.22
N ALA A 80 6.89 4.23 14.07
CA ALA A 80 7.64 4.82 15.17
C ALA A 80 6.82 4.68 16.47
N ALA A 81 7.47 4.78 17.62
CA ALA A 81 6.81 4.60 18.93
C ALA A 81 5.58 5.51 19.17
N SER A 82 5.47 6.62 18.44
CA SER A 82 4.35 7.56 18.55
C SER A 82 3.51 7.70 17.27
N TYR A 83 3.85 6.99 16.20
CA TYR A 83 3.21 7.12 14.88
C TYR A 83 3.19 5.78 14.14
N ASP A 84 2.01 5.32 13.74
CA ASP A 84 1.90 4.09 12.95
C ASP A 84 2.53 4.25 11.55
N TRP A 85 2.37 5.42 10.91
CA TRP A 85 2.83 5.61 9.54
C TRP A 85 3.63 6.90 9.39
N MET A 86 4.87 6.90 9.86
CA MET A 86 5.83 7.99 9.63
C MET A 86 6.34 7.95 8.19
N VAL A 87 6.48 9.11 7.54
CA VAL A 87 6.86 9.25 6.13
C VAL A 87 8.26 9.87 6.01
N GLU A 88 9.12 9.25 5.20
CA GLU A 88 10.51 9.65 4.96
C GLU A 88 10.88 9.60 3.48
N SER A 89 10.24 10.45 2.69
CA SER A 89 10.47 10.51 1.24
C SER A 89 10.15 11.88 0.64
N GLY A 90 10.93 12.29 -0.36
CA GLY A 90 10.69 13.51 -1.13
C GLY A 90 10.71 14.77 -0.25
N VAL A 91 9.60 15.50 -0.23
CA VAL A 91 9.44 16.71 0.62
C VAL A 91 9.05 16.38 2.07
N PHE A 92 8.70 15.12 2.35
CA PHE A 92 8.30 14.64 3.66
C PHE A 92 9.49 13.95 4.33
N ASN A 93 10.37 14.74 4.96
CA ASN A 93 11.48 14.23 5.75
C ASN A 93 11.39 14.77 7.17
N SER A 94 11.22 13.88 8.13
CA SER A 94 11.13 14.23 9.55
C SER A 94 12.50 14.65 10.09
N ASN A 95 12.50 15.56 11.08
CA ASN A 95 13.69 16.06 11.75
C ASN A 95 13.36 16.46 13.20
N SER A 96 14.27 17.18 13.86
CA SER A 96 14.07 17.63 15.24
C SER A 96 12.84 18.53 15.42
N TYR A 97 12.46 19.32 14.41
CA TYR A 97 11.37 20.30 14.50
C TYR A 97 10.04 19.77 13.96
N TYR A 98 10.08 18.91 12.94
CA TYR A 98 8.87 18.45 12.28
C TYR A 98 8.86 16.94 12.08
N THR A 99 7.71 16.33 12.33
CA THR A 99 7.42 14.95 11.97
C THR A 99 6.36 14.92 10.87
N TYR A 100 6.56 14.06 9.87
CA TYR A 100 5.58 13.81 8.82
C TYR A 100 4.99 12.43 9.02
N ALA A 101 3.68 12.36 9.26
CA ALA A 101 2.98 11.10 9.50
C ALA A 101 1.65 11.08 8.75
N VAL A 102 1.22 9.89 8.34
CA VAL A 102 -0.10 9.72 7.71
C VAL A 102 -1.18 9.85 8.78
N GLU A 103 -2.19 10.68 8.50
CA GLU A 103 -3.33 10.88 9.38
C GLU A 103 -4.38 9.77 9.16
N ARG A 104 -3.94 8.54 9.42
CA ARG A 104 -4.77 7.34 9.48
C ARG A 104 -4.39 6.55 10.72
N GLY A 105 -5.31 5.72 11.18
CA GLY A 105 -4.94 4.68 12.13
C GLY A 105 -3.99 3.65 11.50
N SER A 106 -3.65 2.67 12.30
CA SER A 106 -2.69 1.61 12.01
C SER A 106 -3.01 0.75 10.76
N GLY A 107 -4.23 0.79 10.21
CA GLY A 107 -4.59 -0.01 9.03
C GLY A 107 -3.74 0.23 7.77
N THR A 108 -3.45 -0.84 7.03
CA THR A 108 -2.65 -0.83 5.78
C THR A 108 -3.49 -0.62 4.51
N SER A 109 -4.82 -0.53 4.62
CA SER A 109 -5.74 -0.50 3.46
C SER A 109 -5.61 0.71 2.52
N TRP A 110 -4.77 1.69 2.86
CA TRP A 110 -4.56 2.90 2.08
C TRP A 110 -3.39 2.79 1.08
N PHE A 111 -2.58 1.73 1.14
CA PHE A 111 -1.44 1.51 0.25
C PHE A 111 -1.27 0.05 -0.19
N ARG A 112 -0.37 -0.16 -1.17
CA ARG A 112 0.25 -1.46 -1.51
C ARG A 112 1.73 -1.36 -1.14
N GLU A 113 2.29 -2.41 -0.59
CA GLU A 113 3.74 -2.46 -0.36
C GLU A 113 4.49 -2.55 -1.69
N GLY A 114 5.61 -1.84 -1.81
CA GLY A 114 6.39 -1.71 -3.02
C GLY A 114 5.97 -0.54 -3.91
N ILE A 115 6.69 -0.39 -5.02
CA ILE A 115 6.43 0.59 -6.09
C ILE A 115 5.71 -0.17 -7.20
N HIS A 116 4.46 0.22 -7.49
CA HIS A 116 3.58 -0.40 -8.49
C HIS A 116 2.98 0.63 -9.44
#